data_AF-A0A815VLM9-F1
#
_entry.id   AF-A0A815VLM9-F1
#
_cell.length_a   1.000
_cell.length_b   1.000
_cell.length_c   1.000
_cell.angle_alpha   90.00
_cell.angle_beta   90.00
_cell.angle_gamma   90.00
#
_symmetry.space_group_name_H-M   'P 1'
#
loop_
_entity.id
_entity.type
_entity.pdbx_description
1 polymer ?
#
loop_
_entity_poly.entity_id
_entity_poly.type
_entity_poly.pdbx_seq_one_letter_code
_entity_poly.pdbx_strand_id
1 'polypeptide(L)'
;MRAAFREQCVRVGCSIHFLNKQLEHSFTSLEIDKQPVRCPKVQHIFGHAKRIVTHVLESLAAIDKDLLEELCIFIKLFDQAINQLSDENKPTIHQVIPILQLLINHCEITLDDSDGLKDVKHFVAQVVTNAITINKPRLTTCDPSSSPPQTVSLEDLLGRCFDQPQLVVKVDNEVDDYMALDTFLNEKEDVLLFWKDHSNKFPMLSSIVQDLYAIPASNTVVE
;
A
#
# COMPACT_ATOMS: atom_id res chain seq x y z
N MET A 1 -35.94 -38.35 -16.38
CA MET A 1 -37.26 -38.96 -16.08
C MET A 1 -37.31 -40.34 -16.73
N ARG A 2 -37.53 -41.41 -15.95
CA ARG A 2 -37.83 -42.76 -16.49
C ARG A 2 -39.33 -42.81 -16.75
N ALA A 3 -39.74 -43.05 -17.99
CA ALA A 3 -41.15 -43.17 -18.36
C ALA A 3 -41.72 -44.49 -17.82
N ALA A 4 -42.94 -44.42 -17.28
CA ALA A 4 -43.60 -45.49 -16.54
C ALA A 4 -44.20 -46.62 -17.40
N PHE A 5 -43.93 -46.69 -18.72
CA PHE A 5 -44.57 -47.70 -19.58
C PHE A 5 -43.63 -48.22 -20.69
N ARG A 6 -43.42 -49.54 -20.63
CA ARG A 6 -42.90 -50.48 -21.65
C ARG A 6 -41.39 -50.49 -21.94
N GLU A 7 -40.87 -51.72 -22.08
CA GLU A 7 -39.50 -52.14 -22.37
C GLU A 7 -38.95 -51.70 -23.75
N GLN A 8 -39.59 -50.75 -24.41
CA GLN A 8 -39.17 -50.15 -25.69
C GLN A 8 -39.33 -48.62 -25.63
N CYS A 9 -38.73 -47.98 -24.63
CA CYS A 9 -38.63 -46.52 -24.62
C CYS A 9 -37.40 -46.08 -25.42
N VAL A 10 -37.64 -45.49 -26.60
CA VAL A 10 -36.60 -44.75 -27.34
C VAL A 10 -36.25 -43.51 -26.52
N ARG A 11 -34.98 -43.40 -26.11
CA ARG A 11 -34.49 -42.24 -25.36
C ARG A 11 -34.51 -41.02 -26.28
N VAL A 12 -35.54 -40.18 -26.17
CA VAL A 12 -35.59 -38.90 -26.87
C VAL A 12 -34.57 -37.96 -26.21
N GLY A 13 -33.54 -37.57 -26.96
CA GLY A 13 -32.51 -36.66 -26.49
C GLY A 13 -33.08 -35.27 -26.18
N CYS A 14 -32.45 -34.56 -25.26
CA CYS A 14 -32.83 -33.17 -24.95
C CYS A 14 -32.55 -32.27 -26.15
N SER A 15 -33.57 -31.58 -26.67
CA SER A 15 -33.47 -30.69 -27.83
C SER A 15 -32.44 -29.58 -27.62
N ILE A 16 -32.27 -29.09 -26.39
CA ILE A 16 -31.26 -28.07 -26.05
C ILE A 16 -29.83 -28.64 -26.16
N HIS A 17 -29.61 -29.86 -25.66
CA HIS A 17 -28.31 -30.53 -25.79
C HIS A 17 -27.98 -30.81 -27.26
N PHE A 18 -28.97 -31.23 -28.06
CA PHE A 18 -28.82 -31.41 -29.49
C PHE A 18 -28.49 -30.10 -30.21
N LEU A 19 -29.22 -29.01 -29.93
CA LEU A 19 -28.95 -27.70 -30.53
C LEU A 19 -27.55 -27.17 -30.20
N ASN A 20 -27.13 -27.23 -28.94
CA ASN A 20 -25.79 -26.78 -28.54
C ASN A 20 -24.69 -27.59 -29.22
N LYS A 21 -24.87 -28.91 -29.29
CA LYS A 21 -23.91 -29.79 -29.97
C LYS A 21 -23.88 -29.55 -31.48
N GLN A 22 -25.02 -29.29 -32.12
CA GLN A 22 -25.07 -28.96 -33.54
C GLN A 22 -24.50 -27.58 -33.86
N LEU A 23 -24.70 -26.60 -32.98
CA LEU A 23 -24.02 -25.31 -33.07
C LEU A 23 -22.50 -25.48 -32.94
N GLU A 24 -22.04 -26.19 -31.91
CA GLU A 24 -20.63 -26.50 -31.72
C GLU A 24 -20.02 -27.17 -32.97
N HIS A 25 -20.68 -28.19 -33.52
CA HIS A 25 -20.23 -28.82 -34.77
C HIS A 25 -20.24 -27.86 -35.96
N SER A 26 -21.18 -26.91 -36.04
CA SER A 26 -21.25 -25.92 -37.12
C SER A 26 -20.06 -24.95 -37.13
N PHE A 27 -19.44 -24.72 -35.97
CA PHE A 27 -18.28 -23.84 -35.84
C PHE A 27 -16.94 -24.59 -35.81
N THR A 28 -16.94 -25.90 -35.55
CA THR A 28 -15.71 -26.68 -35.31
C THR A 28 -15.48 -27.83 -36.28
N SER A 29 -16.53 -28.36 -36.92
CA SER A 29 -16.47 -29.56 -37.75
C SER A 29 -16.61 -29.23 -39.23
N LEU A 30 -15.83 -29.90 -40.07
CA LEU A 30 -15.91 -29.75 -41.53
C LEU A 30 -17.19 -30.40 -42.11
N GLU A 31 -17.75 -31.37 -41.40
CA GLU A 31 -18.96 -32.10 -41.77
C GLU A 31 -19.87 -32.31 -40.55
N ILE A 32 -21.18 -32.18 -40.75
CA ILE A 32 -22.24 -32.54 -39.80
C ILE A 32 -23.15 -33.53 -40.50
N ASP A 33 -23.38 -34.71 -39.92
CA ASP A 33 -24.28 -35.72 -40.47
C ASP A 33 -24.02 -36.03 -41.96
N LYS A 34 -22.73 -36.11 -42.34
CA LYS A 34 -22.23 -36.33 -43.71
C LYS A 34 -22.54 -35.20 -44.70
N GLN A 35 -22.94 -34.03 -44.21
CA GLN A 35 -23.11 -32.80 -44.99
C GLN A 35 -21.96 -31.84 -44.68
N PRO A 36 -21.27 -31.30 -45.70
CA PRO A 36 -20.18 -30.36 -45.48
C PRO A 36 -20.72 -29.00 -44.98
N VAL A 37 -20.15 -28.51 -43.89
CA VAL A 37 -20.49 -27.18 -43.34
C VAL A 37 -19.79 -26.12 -44.18
N ARG A 38 -20.51 -25.54 -45.15
CA ARG A 38 -19.98 -24.54 -46.09
C ARG A 38 -19.91 -23.13 -45.49
N CYS A 39 -19.14 -22.96 -44.41
CA CYS A 39 -18.87 -21.61 -43.89
C CYS A 39 -17.41 -21.42 -43.43
N PRO A 40 -16.45 -21.47 -44.37
CA PRO A 40 -15.02 -21.41 -44.05
C PRO A 40 -14.62 -20.10 -43.36
N LYS A 41 -15.29 -18.97 -43.69
CA LYS A 41 -15.02 -17.67 -43.07
C LYS A 41 -15.37 -17.67 -41.57
N VAL A 42 -16.49 -18.27 -41.20
CA VAL A 42 -16.94 -18.35 -39.80
C VAL A 42 -16.08 -19.33 -39.00
N GLN A 43 -15.74 -20.48 -39.57
CA GLN A 43 -14.81 -21.43 -38.96
C GLN A 43 -13.42 -20.82 -38.73
N HIS A 44 -12.93 -20.01 -39.68
CA HIS A 44 -11.67 -19.30 -39.55
C HIS A 44 -11.72 -18.25 -38.41
N ILE A 45 -12.77 -17.43 -38.34
CA ILE A 45 -12.97 -16.45 -37.26
C ILE A 45 -13.06 -17.15 -35.90
N PHE A 46 -13.82 -18.24 -35.81
CA PHE A 46 -13.95 -19.00 -34.57
C PHE A 46 -12.63 -19.67 -34.17
N GLY A 47 -11.86 -20.18 -35.13
CA GLY A 47 -10.51 -20.68 -34.90
C GLY A 47 -9.56 -19.61 -34.36
N HIS A 48 -9.66 -18.38 -34.87
CA HIS A 48 -8.89 -17.23 -34.35
C HIS A 48 -9.32 -16.87 -32.94
N ALA A 49 -10.62 -16.77 -32.68
CA ALA A 49 -11.16 -16.50 -31.35
C ALA A 49 -10.71 -17.56 -30.33
N LYS A 50 -10.78 -18.85 -30.70
CA LYS A 50 -10.30 -19.95 -29.86
C LYS A 50 -8.82 -19.82 -29.55
N ARG A 51 -7.98 -19.53 -30.55
CA ARG A 51 -6.53 -19.33 -30.35
C ARG A 51 -6.24 -18.16 -29.43
N ILE A 52 -6.95 -17.04 -29.58
CA ILE A 52 -6.79 -15.88 -28.70
C ILE A 52 -7.17 -16.24 -27.27
N VAL A 53 -8.34 -16.86 -27.06
CA VAL A 53 -8.80 -17.26 -25.73
C VAL A 53 -7.84 -18.26 -25.09
N THR A 54 -7.38 -19.27 -25.83
CA THR A 54 -6.38 -20.23 -25.33
C THR A 54 -5.08 -19.53 -24.95
N HIS A 55 -4.56 -18.64 -25.79
CA HIS A 55 -3.33 -17.92 -25.50
C HIS A 55 -3.46 -17.01 -24.27
N VAL A 56 -4.58 -16.32 -24.12
CA VAL A 56 -4.86 -15.50 -22.93
C VAL A 56 -4.96 -16.37 -21.68
N LEU A 57 -5.65 -17.51 -21.75
CA LEU A 57 -5.77 -18.43 -20.62
C LEU A 57 -4.42 -19.07 -20.24
N GLU A 58 -3.59 -19.43 -21.22
CA GLU A 58 -2.23 -19.91 -20.99
C GLU A 58 -1.35 -18.82 -20.35
N SER A 59 -1.46 -17.58 -20.83
CA SER A 59 -0.74 -16.43 -20.26
C SER A 59 -1.17 -16.12 -18.84
N LEU A 60 -2.46 -16.25 -18.52
CA LEU A 60 -2.97 -16.07 -17.16
C LEU A 60 -2.60 -17.25 -16.25
N ALA A 61 -2.57 -18.47 -16.79
CA ALA A 61 -2.11 -19.66 -16.07
C ALA A 61 -0.60 -19.62 -15.78
N ALA A 62 0.17 -18.87 -16.57
CA ALA A 62 1.60 -18.63 -16.33
C ALA A 62 1.87 -17.62 -15.20
N ILE A 63 0.85 -16.91 -14.70
CA ILE A 63 1.01 -16.03 -13.54
C ILE A 63 1.12 -16.91 -12.29
N ASP A 64 2.24 -16.78 -11.60
CA ASP A 64 2.42 -17.39 -10.28
C ASP A 64 1.47 -16.71 -9.28
N LYS A 65 0.37 -17.40 -9.00
CA LYS A 65 -0.67 -16.92 -8.11
C LYS A 65 -0.17 -16.83 -6.67
N ASP A 66 0.70 -17.75 -6.27
CA ASP A 66 1.21 -17.82 -4.90
C ASP A 66 2.17 -16.64 -4.66
N LEU A 67 3.06 -16.35 -5.62
CA LEU A 67 3.89 -15.14 -5.60
C LEU A 67 3.05 -13.86 -5.60
N LEU A 68 1.97 -13.80 -6.39
CA LEU A 68 1.09 -12.63 -6.42
C LEU A 68 0.43 -12.40 -5.05
N GLU A 69 -0.04 -13.45 -4.40
CA GLU A 69 -0.63 -13.37 -3.07
C GLU A 69 0.39 -12.93 -2.02
N GLU A 70 1.61 -13.48 -2.06
CA GLU A 70 2.74 -13.04 -1.23
C GLU A 70 3.06 -11.56 -1.42
N LEU A 71 3.13 -11.08 -2.67
CA LEU A 71 3.38 -9.67 -2.97
C LEU A 71 2.24 -8.76 -2.47
N CYS A 72 0.98 -9.20 -2.61
CA CYS A 72 -0.15 -8.46 -2.05
C CYS A 72 -0.06 -8.37 -0.52
N ILE A 73 0.34 -9.44 0.16
CA ILE A 73 0.54 -9.43 1.62
C ILE A 73 1.70 -8.50 2.00
N PHE A 74 2.81 -8.57 1.26
CA PHE A 74 3.98 -7.73 1.49
C PHE A 74 3.65 -6.23 1.36
N ILE A 75 2.95 -5.83 0.30
CA ILE A 75 2.65 -4.41 0.01
C ILE A 75 1.62 -3.83 0.99
N LYS A 76 0.74 -4.64 1.59
CA LYS A 76 -0.28 -4.15 2.54
C LYS A 76 0.29 -3.35 3.70
N LEU A 77 1.48 -3.67 4.19
CA LEU A 77 2.07 -2.91 5.30
C LEU A 77 2.44 -1.48 4.89
N PHE A 78 2.83 -1.27 3.64
CA PHE A 78 3.14 0.06 3.10
C PHE A 78 1.86 0.89 2.96
N ASP A 79 0.77 0.28 2.51
CA ASP A 79 -0.54 0.93 2.45
C ASP A 79 -1.00 1.37 3.86
N GLN A 80 -0.87 0.48 4.86
CA GLN A 80 -1.16 0.82 6.26
C GLN A 80 -0.29 1.98 6.77
N ALA A 81 1.01 1.96 6.47
CA ALA A 81 1.95 3.02 6.84
C ALA A 81 1.58 4.37 6.21
N ILE A 82 1.21 4.39 4.93
CA ILE A 82 0.77 5.60 4.22
C ILE A 82 -0.50 6.16 4.85
N ASN A 83 -1.50 5.32 5.09
CA ASN A 83 -2.76 5.71 5.71
C ASN A 83 -2.54 6.25 7.12
N GLN A 84 -1.65 5.62 7.89
CA GLN A 84 -1.32 6.05 9.24
C GLN A 84 -0.59 7.40 9.26
N LEU A 85 0.36 7.65 8.35
CA LEU A 85 1.08 8.93 8.25
C LEU A 85 0.22 10.06 7.68
N SER A 86 -0.87 9.72 7.00
CA SER A 86 -1.77 10.68 6.36
C SER A 86 -3.02 10.98 7.20
N ASP A 87 -3.14 10.44 8.41
CA ASP A 87 -4.24 10.77 9.32
C ASP A 87 -4.17 12.25 9.74
N GLU A 88 -5.25 12.99 9.50
CA GLU A 88 -5.35 14.42 9.84
C GLU A 88 -5.92 14.65 11.25
N ASN A 89 -6.49 13.61 11.89
CA ASN A 89 -7.14 13.73 13.19
C ASN A 89 -6.20 13.50 14.38
N LYS A 90 -4.96 13.08 14.10
CA LYS A 90 -3.95 12.74 15.11
C LYS A 90 -2.58 13.23 14.67
N PRO A 91 -1.65 13.51 15.60
CA PRO A 91 -0.29 13.83 15.21
C PRO A 91 0.35 12.65 14.49
N THR A 92 0.97 12.89 13.34
CA THR A 92 1.61 11.81 12.55
C THR A 92 3.12 11.96 12.44
N ILE A 93 3.67 13.17 12.63
CA ILE A 93 5.11 13.42 12.47
C ILE A 93 5.99 12.57 13.41
N HIS A 94 5.53 12.28 14.63
CA HIS A 94 6.27 11.43 15.57
C HIS A 94 6.30 9.95 15.15
N GLN A 95 5.39 9.53 14.29
CA GLN A 95 5.26 8.15 13.84
C GLN A 95 6.17 7.84 12.65
N VAL A 96 6.73 8.87 11.99
CA VAL A 96 7.63 8.71 10.84
C VAL A 96 8.81 7.79 11.16
N ILE A 97 9.49 8.01 12.28
CA ILE A 97 10.68 7.20 12.66
C ILE A 97 10.27 5.76 12.98
N PRO A 98 9.29 5.48 13.86
CA PRO A 98 8.82 4.12 14.11
C PRO A 98 8.34 3.39 12.85
N ILE A 99 7.54 4.04 12.01
CA ILE A 99 7.00 3.45 10.78
C ILE A 99 8.12 3.15 9.79
N LEU A 100 9.10 4.05 9.65
CA LEU A 100 10.26 3.80 8.80
C LEU A 100 11.04 2.57 9.27
N GLN A 101 11.28 2.44 10.58
CA GLN A 101 11.94 1.27 11.13
C GLN A 101 11.12 -0.01 10.90
N LEU A 102 9.80 0.07 11.08
CA LEU A 102 8.88 -1.04 10.82
C LEU A 102 8.96 -1.49 9.35
N LEU A 103 8.96 -0.56 8.40
CA LEU A 103 9.08 -0.86 6.97
C LEU A 103 10.45 -1.45 6.61
N ILE A 104 11.53 -0.96 7.22
CA ILE A 104 12.88 -1.53 7.03
C ILE A 104 12.90 -2.99 7.52
N ASN A 105 12.40 -3.25 8.72
CA ASN A 105 12.33 -4.60 9.29
C ASN A 105 11.47 -5.51 8.41
N HIS A 106 10.37 -5.00 7.85
CA HIS A 106 9.51 -5.76 6.94
C HIS A 106 10.17 -6.11 5.61
N CYS A 107 11.18 -5.34 5.19
CA CYS A 107 11.98 -5.65 4.01
C CYS A 107 13.09 -6.68 4.28
N GLU A 108 13.28 -7.14 5.52
CA GLU A 108 14.25 -8.19 5.81
C GLU A 108 13.85 -9.50 5.12
N ILE A 109 14.84 -10.10 4.45
CA ILE A 109 14.67 -11.37 3.75
C ILE A 109 14.60 -12.50 4.77
N THR A 110 13.52 -13.28 4.71
CA THR A 110 13.32 -14.47 5.54
C THR A 110 13.58 -15.73 4.73
N LEU A 111 13.82 -16.85 5.42
CA LEU A 111 14.04 -18.14 4.77
C LEU A 111 12.77 -18.68 4.09
N ASP A 112 11.60 -18.25 4.57
CA ASP A 112 10.29 -18.66 4.08
C ASP A 112 9.84 -17.87 2.84
N ASP A 113 10.53 -16.79 2.48
CA ASP A 113 10.20 -15.98 1.31
C ASP A 113 10.47 -16.74 0.01
N SER A 114 9.56 -16.63 -0.97
CA SER A 114 9.81 -17.07 -2.34
C SER A 114 10.94 -16.26 -2.99
N ASP A 115 11.64 -16.84 -3.97
CA ASP A 115 12.76 -16.15 -4.63
C ASP A 115 12.34 -14.81 -5.27
N GLY A 116 11.14 -14.76 -5.86
CA GLY A 116 10.57 -13.52 -6.39
C GLY A 116 10.31 -12.47 -5.31
N LEU A 117 9.84 -12.88 -4.14
CA LEU A 117 9.63 -11.97 -3.01
C LEU A 117 10.96 -11.44 -2.45
N LYS A 118 11.99 -12.28 -2.39
CA LYS A 118 13.35 -11.87 -1.95
C LYS A 118 13.91 -10.76 -2.84
N ASP A 119 13.76 -10.91 -4.16
CA ASP A 119 14.21 -9.90 -5.12
C ASP A 119 13.48 -8.56 -4.91
N VAL A 120 12.16 -8.61 -4.71
CA VAL A 120 11.35 -7.41 -4.44
C VAL A 120 11.74 -6.76 -3.10
N LYS A 121 11.86 -7.54 -2.03
CA LYS A 121 12.29 -7.04 -0.71
C LYS A 121 13.65 -6.36 -0.78
N HIS A 122 14.61 -6.99 -1.44
CA HIS A 122 15.94 -6.41 -1.63
C HIS A 122 15.88 -5.08 -2.39
N PHE A 123 15.12 -5.01 -3.48
CA PHE A 123 14.94 -3.78 -4.24
C PHE A 123 14.29 -2.67 -3.39
N VAL A 124 13.20 -2.98 -2.68
CA VAL A 124 12.49 -2.00 -1.84
C VAL A 124 13.38 -1.52 -0.69
N ALA A 125 14.12 -2.41 -0.02
CA ALA A 125 15.08 -2.04 1.02
C ALA A 125 16.13 -1.04 0.52
N GLN A 126 16.64 -1.24 -0.70
CA GLN A 126 17.58 -0.31 -1.32
C GLN A 126 16.94 1.06 -1.57
N VAL A 127 15.73 1.10 -2.12
CA VAL A 127 15.01 2.35 -2.39
C VAL A 127 14.74 3.12 -1.10
N VAL A 128 14.23 2.44 -0.06
CA VAL A 128 13.94 3.04 1.25
C VAL A 128 15.21 3.59 1.89
N THR A 129 16.29 2.82 1.91
CA THR A 129 17.58 3.24 2.50
C THR A 129 18.20 4.45 1.78
N ASN A 130 18.08 4.46 0.44
CA ASN A 130 18.58 5.57 -0.37
C ASN A 130 17.77 6.86 -0.13
N ALA A 131 16.45 6.76 -0.01
CA ALA A 131 15.59 7.91 0.28
C ALA A 131 15.92 8.56 1.63
N ILE A 132 16.27 7.77 2.65
CA ILE A 132 16.70 8.26 3.96
C ILE A 132 18.05 8.98 3.86
N THR A 133 19.00 8.41 3.10
CA THR A 133 20.36 8.96 2.96
C THR A 133 20.38 10.27 2.17
N ILE A 134 19.53 10.40 1.15
CA ILE A 134 19.42 11.59 0.31
C ILE A 134 18.77 12.77 1.06
N ASN A 135 17.85 12.50 2.00
CA ASN A 135 17.20 13.52 2.82
C ASN A 135 17.97 13.90 4.09
N LYS A 136 19.19 13.38 4.29
CA LYS A 136 20.07 13.92 5.34
C LYS A 136 20.34 15.39 4.98
N PRO A 137 19.92 16.37 5.81
CA PRO A 137 20.12 17.77 5.48
C PRO A 137 21.61 17.99 5.26
N ARG A 138 21.98 18.33 4.01
CA ARG A 138 23.28 18.89 3.74
C ARG A 138 23.33 20.18 4.53
N LEU A 139 24.09 20.22 5.61
CA LEU A 139 24.62 21.45 6.17
C LEU A 139 25.55 22.08 5.11
N THR A 140 24.95 22.65 4.06
CA THR A 140 25.64 23.54 3.15
C THR A 140 25.80 24.86 3.87
N THR A 141 27.04 25.18 4.22
CA THR A 141 27.49 26.51 4.58
C THR A 141 26.97 27.51 3.53
N CYS A 142 26.17 28.47 3.95
CA CYS A 142 25.55 29.45 3.07
C CYS A 142 26.62 30.32 2.39
N ASP A 143 26.65 30.29 1.06
CA ASP A 143 27.26 31.35 0.24
C ASP A 143 26.33 32.58 0.23
N PRO A 144 26.82 33.80 0.52
CA PRO A 144 25.98 34.98 0.76
C PRO A 144 25.45 35.69 -0.51
N SER A 145 25.24 35.00 -1.64
CA SER A 145 24.96 35.68 -2.92
C SER A 145 23.79 35.18 -3.76
N SER A 146 22.86 34.38 -3.23
CA SER A 146 21.61 34.08 -3.93
C SER A 146 20.37 34.40 -3.08
N SER A 147 19.41 35.07 -3.72
CA SER A 147 18.12 35.47 -3.16
C SER A 147 17.41 34.29 -2.47
N PRO A 148 16.81 34.48 -1.28
CA PRO A 148 16.28 33.35 -0.52
C PRO A 148 15.06 32.73 -1.23
N PRO A 149 14.96 31.39 -1.33
CA PRO A 149 13.66 30.75 -1.45
C PRO A 149 12.83 31.11 -0.22
N GLN A 150 11.53 31.32 -0.39
CA GLN A 150 10.59 31.57 0.71
C GLN A 150 10.44 30.31 1.58
N THR A 151 11.46 30.01 2.38
CA THR A 151 11.40 29.01 3.44
C THR A 151 10.82 29.70 4.66
N VAL A 152 9.64 29.27 5.10
CA VAL A 152 9.05 29.66 6.39
C VAL A 152 10.13 29.47 7.47
N SER A 153 10.50 30.53 8.17
CA SER A 153 11.54 30.46 9.20
C SER A 153 11.06 29.57 10.35
N LEU A 154 11.98 28.87 11.01
CA LEU A 154 11.70 28.19 12.28
C LEU A 154 11.11 29.16 13.32
N GLU A 155 11.48 30.44 13.23
CA GLU A 155 10.94 31.54 14.03
C GLU A 155 9.50 31.91 13.63
N ASP A 156 9.12 31.76 12.35
CA ASP A 156 7.73 31.97 11.91
C ASP A 156 6.82 30.82 12.39
N LEU A 157 7.38 29.60 12.49
CA LEU A 157 6.66 28.39 12.88
C LEU A 157 6.51 28.26 14.41
N LEU A 158 7.51 28.71 15.17
CA LEU A 158 7.55 28.65 16.64
C LEU A 158 7.40 30.02 17.32
N GLY A 159 7.15 31.10 16.57
CA GLY A 159 7.18 32.49 17.10
C GLY A 159 6.28 32.72 18.30
N ARG A 160 5.14 32.04 18.37
CA ARG A 160 4.21 32.10 19.51
C ARG A 160 4.79 31.54 20.81
N CYS A 161 5.70 30.57 20.74
CA CYS A 161 6.38 30.01 21.91
C CYS A 161 7.37 31.00 22.54
N PHE A 162 7.90 31.95 21.75
CA PHE A 162 8.87 32.94 22.22
C PHE A 162 8.23 34.24 22.75
N ASP A 163 6.97 34.51 22.40
CA ASP A 163 6.24 35.73 22.79
C ASP A 163 5.53 35.65 24.15
N GLN A 164 5.45 34.47 24.76
CA GLN A 164 4.78 34.31 26.06
C GLN A 164 5.66 34.91 27.17
N PRO A 165 5.11 35.75 28.08
CA PRO A 165 5.90 36.36 29.16
C PRO A 165 6.49 35.24 30.02
N GLN A 166 7.80 35.03 29.87
CA GLN A 166 8.53 33.97 30.54
C GLN A 166 8.42 34.17 32.05
N LEU A 167 7.63 33.32 32.72
CA LEU A 167 8.05 32.85 34.03
C LEU A 167 9.44 32.26 33.80
N VAL A 168 10.45 32.85 34.45
CA VAL A 168 11.87 32.55 34.28
C VAL A 168 12.15 31.09 34.69
N VAL A 169 11.77 30.15 33.84
CA VAL A 169 12.13 28.73 33.93
C VAL A 169 13.18 28.54 32.85
N LYS A 170 14.40 28.21 33.27
CA LYS A 170 15.50 27.95 32.34
C LYS A 170 15.08 26.79 31.44
N VAL A 171 15.00 27.04 30.14
CA VAL A 171 14.66 26.05 29.10
C VAL A 171 15.50 24.77 29.23
N ASP A 172 16.77 24.91 29.65
CA ASP A 172 17.68 23.77 29.88
C ASP A 172 17.18 22.81 30.98
N ASN A 173 16.52 23.33 32.03
CA ASN A 173 16.04 22.48 33.13
C ASN A 173 14.85 21.61 32.69
N GLU A 174 13.94 22.10 31.85
CA GLU A 174 12.78 21.32 31.41
C GLU A 174 13.20 20.11 30.54
N VAL A 175 14.20 20.30 29.68
CA VAL A 175 14.72 19.23 28.82
C VAL A 175 15.41 18.15 29.67
N ASP A 176 16.28 18.54 30.60
CA ASP A 176 16.95 17.60 31.50
C ASP A 176 15.94 16.84 32.38
N ASP A 177 14.94 17.55 32.91
CA ASP A 177 13.86 16.96 33.73
C ASP A 177 12.95 16.01 32.92
N TYR A 178 12.75 16.27 31.62
CA TYR A 178 12.03 15.37 30.71
C TYR A 178 12.85 14.13 30.36
N MET A 179 14.15 14.29 30.05
CA MET A 179 15.04 13.19 29.72
C MET A 179 15.33 12.26 30.92
N ALA A 180 15.23 12.79 32.15
CA ALA A 180 15.32 12.01 33.38
C ALA A 180 14.01 11.30 33.77
N LEU A 181 12.92 11.52 33.03
CA LEU A 181 11.62 10.91 33.31
C LEU A 181 11.62 9.44 32.83
N ASP A 182 11.36 8.50 33.74
CA ASP A 182 11.29 7.06 33.41
C ASP A 182 9.93 6.65 32.82
N THR A 183 9.25 7.58 32.13
CA THR A 183 7.91 7.36 31.58
C THR A 183 8.00 7.19 30.08
N PHE A 184 7.67 5.99 29.61
CA PHE A 184 7.61 5.66 28.19
C PHE A 184 6.16 5.68 27.73
N LEU A 185 5.86 6.47 26.71
CA LEU A 185 4.55 6.43 26.06
C LEU A 185 4.39 5.11 25.34
N ASN A 186 3.30 4.40 25.65
CA ASN A 186 2.97 3.15 24.99
C ASN A 186 2.28 3.42 23.63
N GLU A 187 2.29 2.48 22.69
CA GLU A 187 1.72 2.66 21.33
C GLU A 187 0.23 3.05 21.29
N LYS A 188 -0.48 2.88 22.41
CA LYS A 188 -1.92 3.18 22.55
C LYS A 188 -2.21 4.48 23.30
N GLU A 189 -1.20 5.10 23.89
CA GLU A 189 -1.38 6.32 24.67
C GLU A 189 -1.40 7.54 23.77
N ASP A 190 -2.33 8.45 24.05
CA ASP A 190 -2.47 9.68 23.28
C ASP A 190 -1.39 10.67 23.73
N VAL A 191 -0.43 10.87 22.82
CA VAL A 191 0.71 11.76 23.04
C VAL A 191 0.24 13.20 23.34
N LEU A 192 -0.88 13.66 22.77
CA LEU A 192 -1.42 14.98 23.07
C LEU A 192 -2.00 15.06 24.49
N LEU A 193 -2.65 13.99 24.96
CA LEU A 193 -3.14 13.93 26.35
C LEU A 193 -1.97 13.95 27.33
N PHE A 194 -0.88 13.23 27.03
CA PHE A 194 0.32 13.24 27.86
C PHE A 194 0.88 14.66 28.05
N TRP A 195 1.08 15.41 26.96
CA TRP A 195 1.62 16.78 27.05
C TRP A 195 0.64 17.75 27.68
N LYS A 196 -0.67 17.52 27.54
CA LYS A 196 -1.69 18.30 28.24
C LYS A 196 -1.62 18.12 29.75
N ASP A 197 -1.48 16.88 30.22
CA ASP A 197 -1.40 16.55 31.65
C ASP A 197 -0.08 17.03 32.28
N HIS A 198 1.00 17.07 31.50
CA HIS A 198 2.32 17.54 31.95
C HIS A 198 2.59 19.02 31.66
N SER A 199 1.61 19.77 31.15
CA SER A 199 1.74 21.20 30.81
C SER A 199 2.15 22.10 31.97
N ASN A 200 1.74 21.77 33.20
CA ASN A 200 2.16 22.51 34.39
C ASN A 200 3.63 22.25 34.76
N LYS A 201 4.16 21.07 34.41
CA LYS A 201 5.53 20.65 34.73
C LYS A 201 6.52 21.08 33.64
N PHE A 202 6.09 21.03 32.38
CA PHE A 202 6.89 21.38 31.22
C PHE A 202 6.16 22.41 30.34
N PRO A 203 5.94 23.64 30.82
CA PRO A 203 5.14 24.63 30.10
C PRO A 203 5.74 25.01 28.75
N MET A 204 7.07 25.17 28.65
CA MET A 204 7.72 25.51 27.38
C MET A 204 7.73 24.32 26.42
N LEU A 205 8.13 23.13 26.90
CA LEU A 205 8.15 21.94 26.04
C LEU A 205 6.75 21.56 25.56
N SER A 206 5.72 21.66 26.40
CA SER A 206 4.34 21.35 26.00
C SER A 206 3.85 22.29 24.90
N SER A 207 4.26 23.55 24.92
CA SER A 207 3.95 24.51 23.85
C SER A 207 4.66 24.15 22.55
N ILE A 208 5.98 23.90 22.60
CA ILE A 208 6.78 23.54 21.43
C ILE A 208 6.27 22.23 20.81
N VAL A 209 5.94 21.24 21.64
CA VAL A 209 5.47 19.94 21.19
C VAL A 209 4.09 20.01 20.57
N GLN A 210 3.19 20.88 21.06
CA GLN A 210 1.91 21.14 20.39
C GLN A 210 2.10 21.70 18.98
N ASP A 211 2.99 22.70 18.82
CA ASP A 211 3.30 23.28 17.51
C ASP A 211 3.95 22.23 16.59
N LEU A 212 4.86 21.40 17.13
CA LEU A 212 5.51 20.33 16.38
C LEU A 212 4.52 19.26 15.92
N TYR A 213 3.61 18.82 16.77
CA TYR A 213 2.62 17.79 16.47
C TYR A 213 1.45 18.26 15.61
N ALA A 214 1.28 19.57 15.46
CA ALA A 214 0.39 20.14 14.44
C ALA A 214 0.93 19.98 13.01
N ILE A 215 2.21 19.61 12.83
CA ILE A 215 2.80 19.35 11.53
C ILE A 215 2.37 17.95 11.05
N PRO A 216 1.65 17.82 9.94
CA PRO A 216 1.34 16.52 9.37
C PRO A 216 2.60 15.89 8.73
N ALA A 217 2.74 14.58 8.85
CA ALA A 217 3.81 13.84 8.17
C ALA A 217 3.61 13.75 6.64
N SER A 218 2.38 13.93 6.18
CA SER A 218 2.01 13.90 4.76
C SER A 218 1.57 15.29 4.30
N ASN A 219 1.98 15.66 3.09
CA ASN A 219 1.49 16.86 2.39
C ASN A 219 0.34 16.54 1.43
N THR A 220 -0.10 15.28 1.38
CA THR A 220 -1.19 14.80 0.53
C THR A 220 -2.28 14.19 1.39
N VAL A 221 -3.52 14.64 1.18
CA VAL A 221 -4.71 13.95 1.69
C VAL A 221 -4.83 12.65 0.89
N VAL A 222 -4.84 11.51 1.58
CA VAL A 222 -5.12 10.22 0.92
C VAL A 222 -6.64 10.13 0.79
N GLU A 223 -7.17 10.29 -0.43
CA GLU A 223 -8.60 10.16 -0.78
C GLU A 223 -9.11 8.72 -0.72
#